data_AF-A0A317WB98-F1
#
_entry.id   AF-A0A317WB98-F1
#
_cell.length_a   1.000
_cell.length_b   1.000
_cell.length_c   1.000
_cell.angle_alpha   90.00
_cell.angle_beta   90.00
_cell.angle_gamma   90.00
#
_symmetry.space_group_name_H-M   'P 1'
#
loop_
_entity.id
_entity.type
_entity.pdbx_description
1 polymer ?
#
loop_
_entity_poly.entity_id
_entity_poly.type
_entity_poly.pdbx_seq_one_letter_code
_entity_poly.pdbx_strand_id
1 'polypeptide(L)'
;MGGKSHRESEIEQLVSGRTVGNRCCLQVAAANAEELKAALLELLWILYTIFSSKNPLFTTKGRFFEHLDQTKRATSVSLRALVQLHGFDRMCFYNQKRFACGDWSWTSFAHRCNYEYRTGETCGMRLVNMTEFETTLCRLCEKIETKYRRRSAEVERLNRWKREGSTLVASMDRSQKLVMELEKEIRQLQRERDERRKALS
;
A
#
# COMPACT_ATOMS: atom_id res chain seq x y z
N MET A 1 -14.63 -43.44 19.33
CA MET A 1 -14.88 -43.30 17.88
C MET A 1 -15.82 -42.12 17.66
N GLY A 2 -15.55 -41.28 16.66
CA GLY A 2 -16.49 -40.29 16.13
C GLY A 2 -16.43 -38.91 16.80
N GLY A 3 -15.79 -37.94 16.15
CA GLY A 3 -15.77 -36.53 16.59
C GLY A 3 -14.88 -35.61 15.76
N LYS A 4 -14.74 -35.87 14.46
CA LYS A 4 -14.16 -34.95 13.46
C LYS A 4 -15.34 -34.38 12.66
N SER A 5 -15.64 -33.08 12.74
CA SER A 5 -16.38 -32.35 11.67
C SER A 5 -16.64 -30.85 11.92
N HIS A 6 -15.83 -30.12 12.71
CA HIS A 6 -16.10 -28.67 12.88
C HIS A 6 -14.92 -27.73 12.63
N ARG A 7 -13.76 -28.24 12.17
CA ARG A 7 -12.57 -27.42 11.86
C ARG A 7 -12.13 -27.47 10.39
N GLU A 8 -12.86 -28.18 9.53
CA GLU A 8 -12.57 -28.26 8.09
C GLU A 8 -13.44 -27.31 7.24
N SER A 9 -14.46 -26.66 7.81
CA SER A 9 -15.32 -25.70 7.08
C SER A 9 -14.84 -24.25 7.12
N GLU A 10 -13.76 -23.93 7.85
CA GLU A 10 -13.22 -22.56 7.94
C GLU A 10 -11.96 -22.32 7.08
N ILE A 11 -11.41 -23.38 6.47
CA ILE A 11 -10.20 -23.29 5.62
C ILE A 11 -10.56 -23.05 4.14
N GLU A 12 -11.83 -23.19 3.73
CA GLU A 12 -12.30 -22.88 2.36
C GLU A 12 -12.81 -21.45 2.17
N GLN A 13 -12.63 -20.53 3.13
CA GLN A 13 -13.02 -19.12 2.98
C GLN A 13 -11.87 -18.14 2.76
N LEU A 14 -10.62 -18.61 2.65
CA LEU A 14 -9.44 -17.77 2.43
C LEU A 14 -8.87 -17.78 0.99
N VAL A 15 -9.67 -18.21 0.01
CA VAL A 15 -9.34 -18.07 -1.44
C VAL A 15 -10.27 -17.08 -2.16
N SER A 16 -11.28 -16.51 -1.48
CA SER A 16 -12.12 -15.44 -2.07
C SER A 16 -11.73 -14.04 -1.58
N GLY A 17 -10.46 -13.67 -1.77
CA GLY A 17 -10.03 -12.28 -1.76
C GLY A 17 -10.68 -11.53 -2.91
N ARG A 18 -11.94 -11.13 -2.71
CA ARG A 18 -12.72 -10.36 -3.69
C ARG A 18 -11.95 -9.09 -4.01
N THR A 19 -11.50 -9.03 -5.25
CA THR A 19 -11.13 -7.84 -6.00
C THR A 19 -12.26 -6.80 -5.94
N VAL A 20 -12.25 -5.96 -4.90
CA VAL A 20 -13.02 -4.71 -4.87
C VAL A 20 -12.22 -3.69 -5.68
N GLY A 21 -12.40 -3.73 -7.00
CA GLY A 21 -11.66 -2.83 -7.90
C GLY A 21 -12.02 -2.90 -9.38
N ASN A 22 -12.86 -3.85 -9.81
CA ASN A 22 -13.11 -4.08 -11.25
C ASN A 22 -14.57 -3.89 -11.67
N ARG A 23 -15.25 -2.86 -11.15
CA ARG A 23 -16.60 -2.50 -11.66
C ARG A 23 -16.75 -1.09 -12.20
N CYS A 24 -15.72 -0.23 -12.11
CA CYS A 24 -15.74 1.09 -12.75
C CYS A 24 -15.13 1.09 -14.16
N CYS A 25 -14.22 0.17 -14.47
CA CYS A 25 -13.48 0.20 -15.74
C CYS A 25 -14.26 -0.31 -16.97
N LEU A 26 -15.36 -1.06 -16.78
CA LEU A 26 -16.10 -1.66 -17.90
C LEU A 26 -17.08 -0.70 -18.60
N GLN A 27 -17.45 0.42 -17.97
CA GLN A 27 -18.31 1.42 -18.60
C GLN A 27 -17.54 2.53 -19.35
N VAL A 28 -16.24 2.70 -19.07
CA VAL A 28 -15.40 3.69 -19.79
C VAL A 28 -14.85 3.12 -21.11
N ALA A 29 -14.69 1.80 -21.23
CA ALA A 29 -14.13 1.18 -22.43
C ALA A 29 -15.06 1.26 -23.67
N ALA A 30 -16.39 1.35 -23.48
CA ALA A 30 -17.34 1.40 -24.59
C ALA A 30 -17.48 2.80 -25.22
N ALA A 31 -17.17 3.87 -24.47
CA ALA A 31 -17.25 5.25 -24.97
C ALA A 31 -16.15 5.59 -26.00
N ASN A 32 -15.04 4.84 -25.99
CA ASN A 32 -13.84 5.19 -26.77
C ASN A 32 -13.86 4.63 -28.20
N ALA A 33 -14.72 3.64 -28.49
CA ALA A 33 -14.72 2.95 -29.78
C ALA A 33 -15.39 3.77 -30.90
N GLU A 34 -16.40 4.57 -30.58
CA GLU A 34 -17.08 5.42 -31.56
C GLU A 34 -16.27 6.70 -31.87
N GLU A 35 -15.61 7.29 -30.87
CA GLU A 35 -14.73 8.45 -31.08
C GLU A 35 -13.50 8.11 -31.94
N LEU A 36 -12.94 6.91 -31.76
CA LEU A 36 -11.82 6.43 -32.59
C LEU A 36 -12.22 6.23 -34.05
N LYS A 37 -13.45 5.79 -34.34
CA LYS A 37 -13.93 5.65 -35.72
C LYS A 37 -14.09 7.00 -36.41
N ALA A 38 -14.63 8.00 -35.71
CA ALA A 38 -14.78 9.35 -36.23
C ALA A 38 -13.40 9.96 -36.56
N ALA A 39 -12.43 9.83 -35.66
CA ALA A 39 -11.06 10.31 -35.90
C ALA A 39 -10.39 9.60 -37.09
N LEU A 40 -10.63 8.30 -37.28
CA LEU A 40 -10.05 7.54 -38.38
C LEU A 40 -10.64 7.95 -39.74
N LEU A 41 -11.94 8.25 -39.79
CA LEU A 41 -12.62 8.71 -41.00
C LEU A 41 -12.16 10.12 -41.42
N GLU A 42 -11.96 11.02 -40.46
CA GLU A 42 -11.40 12.36 -40.72
C GLU A 42 -9.98 12.27 -41.31
N LEU A 43 -9.12 11.43 -40.72
CA LEU A 43 -7.77 11.20 -41.24
C LEU A 43 -7.78 10.59 -42.65
N LEU A 44 -8.69 9.65 -42.92
CA LEU A 44 -8.83 9.06 -44.25
C LEU A 44 -9.35 10.08 -45.28
N TRP A 45 -10.25 10.99 -44.90
CA TRP A 45 -10.74 12.05 -45.79
C TRP A 45 -9.65 13.09 -46.10
N ILE A 46 -8.83 13.47 -45.11
CA ILE A 46 -7.66 14.33 -45.31
C ILE A 46 -6.65 13.67 -46.26
N LEU A 47 -6.38 12.37 -46.09
CA LEU A 47 -5.49 11.65 -47.00
C LEU A 47 -6.07 11.53 -48.42
N TYR A 48 -7.37 11.28 -48.54
CA TYR A 48 -8.05 11.21 -49.83
C TYR A 48 -8.06 12.55 -50.58
N THR A 49 -8.22 13.67 -49.87
CA THR A 49 -8.15 15.02 -50.46
C THR A 49 -6.75 15.39 -50.90
N ILE A 50 -5.72 15.05 -50.11
CA ILE A 50 -4.31 15.20 -50.50
C ILE A 50 -4.01 14.39 -51.76
N PHE A 51 -4.45 13.12 -51.81
CA PHE A 51 -4.10 12.20 -52.90
C PHE A 51 -4.95 12.37 -54.16
N SER A 52 -6.19 12.89 -54.04
CA SER A 52 -7.08 13.16 -55.18
C SER A 52 -6.80 14.49 -55.87
N SER A 53 -6.03 15.40 -55.25
CA SER A 53 -5.55 16.63 -55.90
C SER A 53 -4.39 16.35 -56.86
N LYS A 54 -4.70 15.77 -58.03
CA LYS A 54 -3.77 15.83 -59.16
C LYS A 54 -3.83 17.24 -59.76
N ASN A 55 -2.91 18.12 -59.34
CA ASN A 55 -2.08 18.85 -60.30
C ASN A 55 -0.88 19.54 -59.64
N PRO A 56 0.30 19.54 -60.30
CA PRO A 56 1.58 19.85 -59.69
C PRO A 56 2.05 21.28 -60.01
N LEU A 57 2.62 21.99 -59.04
CA LEU A 57 3.49 23.13 -59.30
C LEU A 57 4.76 23.03 -58.44
N PHE A 58 5.83 22.57 -59.09
CA PHE A 58 7.22 23.07 -58.93
C PHE A 58 7.18 24.56 -58.51
N THR A 59 7.88 25.09 -57.51
CA THR A 59 9.27 24.94 -57.06
C THR A 59 9.30 25.42 -55.60
N THR A 60 9.99 24.75 -54.68
CA THR A 60 11.22 25.29 -54.10
C THR A 60 11.82 24.19 -53.21
N LYS A 61 12.84 23.50 -53.73
CA LYS A 61 13.78 22.76 -52.89
C LYS A 61 14.52 23.81 -52.05
N GLY A 62 14.32 23.82 -50.74
CA GLY A 62 15.09 24.70 -49.86
C GLY A 62 14.47 25.06 -48.51
N ARG A 63 13.26 24.60 -48.18
CA ARG A 63 12.63 24.95 -46.89
C ARG A 63 11.84 23.83 -46.20
N PHE A 64 12.16 22.57 -46.51
CA PHE A 64 11.49 21.42 -45.87
C PHE A 64 12.38 20.66 -44.87
N PHE A 65 13.70 20.88 -44.90
CA PHE A 65 14.63 20.16 -44.01
C PHE A 65 14.83 20.83 -42.65
N GLU A 66 14.50 22.12 -42.49
CA GLU A 66 14.54 22.79 -41.18
C GLU A 66 13.30 22.52 -40.33
N HIS A 67 12.15 22.27 -40.96
CA HIS A 67 10.90 22.10 -40.22
C HIS A 67 10.79 20.73 -39.55
N LEU A 68 11.42 19.68 -40.13
CA LEU A 68 11.43 18.35 -39.54
C LEU A 68 12.30 18.25 -38.28
N ASP A 69 13.36 19.06 -38.16
CA ASP A 69 14.19 19.11 -36.95
C ASP A 69 13.55 19.97 -35.84
N GLN A 70 12.82 21.02 -36.22
CA GLN A 70 11.99 21.80 -35.30
C GLN A 70 10.78 21.01 -34.77
N THR A 71 10.11 20.20 -35.59
CA THR A 71 8.99 19.35 -35.11
C THR A 71 9.45 18.20 -34.22
N LYS A 72 10.66 17.65 -34.41
CA LYS A 72 11.24 16.63 -33.50
C LYS A 72 11.67 17.24 -32.16
N ARG A 73 12.18 18.48 -32.16
CA ARG A 73 12.41 19.24 -30.93
C ARG A 73 11.08 19.65 -30.25
N ALA A 74 10.08 20.09 -31.01
CA ALA A 74 8.81 20.53 -30.45
C ALA A 74 7.98 19.38 -29.85
N THR A 75 7.97 18.20 -30.49
CA THR A 75 7.31 17.00 -29.95
C THR A 75 8.06 16.38 -28.77
N SER A 76 9.40 16.42 -28.74
CA SER A 76 10.17 15.97 -27.55
C SER A 76 10.07 16.94 -26.37
N VAL A 77 9.92 18.25 -26.62
CA VAL A 77 9.65 19.26 -25.58
C VAL A 77 8.22 19.13 -25.05
N SER A 78 7.24 18.83 -25.92
CA SER A 78 5.82 18.68 -25.53
C SER A 78 5.55 17.39 -24.75
N LEU A 79 6.16 16.26 -25.11
CA LEU A 79 6.08 15.01 -24.32
C LEU A 79 6.80 15.13 -22.97
N ARG A 80 7.96 15.81 -22.92
CA ARG A 80 8.61 16.13 -21.63
C ARG A 80 7.75 17.05 -20.77
N ALA A 81 7.16 18.09 -21.36
CA ALA A 81 6.26 19.01 -20.65
C ALA A 81 4.97 18.34 -20.16
N LEU A 82 4.41 17.38 -20.91
CA LEU A 82 3.26 16.59 -20.49
C LEU A 82 3.61 15.61 -19.37
N VAL A 83 4.80 14.96 -19.40
CA VAL A 83 5.31 14.17 -18.27
C VAL A 83 5.57 15.07 -17.04
N GLN A 84 6.01 16.31 -17.24
CA GLN A 84 6.23 17.29 -16.17
C GLN A 84 4.92 17.78 -15.50
N LEU A 85 3.79 17.73 -16.20
CA LEU A 85 2.48 18.17 -15.70
C LEU A 85 1.71 17.10 -14.93
N HIS A 86 2.08 15.83 -15.09
CA HIS A 86 1.55 14.74 -14.26
C HIS A 86 2.54 14.49 -13.11
N GLY A 87 2.18 14.93 -11.89
CA GLY A 87 3.00 14.97 -10.67
C GLY A 87 3.57 13.66 -10.10
N PHE A 88 4.10 12.77 -10.94
CA PHE A 88 4.88 11.60 -10.55
C PHE A 88 6.28 11.97 -10.03
N ASP A 89 6.78 13.16 -10.35
CA ASP A 89 8.11 13.65 -9.91
C ASP A 89 8.15 14.16 -8.46
N ARG A 90 7.06 14.03 -7.69
CA ARG A 90 7.00 14.40 -6.26
C ARG A 90 6.73 13.22 -5.32
N MET A 91 7.02 12.00 -5.77
CA MET A 91 6.78 10.80 -4.97
C MET A 91 8.08 10.29 -4.38
N CYS A 92 8.17 10.27 -3.05
CA CYS A 92 9.32 9.72 -2.36
C CYS A 92 9.07 8.26 -2.00
N PHE A 93 10.08 7.45 -2.24
CA PHE A 93 10.00 6.01 -2.06
C PHE A 93 10.68 5.61 -0.75
N TYR A 94 9.95 4.87 0.07
CA TYR A 94 10.40 4.37 1.36
C TYR A 94 10.33 2.85 1.35
N ASN A 95 11.29 2.22 2.00
CA ASN A 95 11.20 0.80 2.30
C ASN A 95 10.23 0.59 3.46
N GLN A 96 9.48 -0.51 3.39
CA GLN A 96 8.53 -0.91 4.41
C GLN A 96 8.97 -2.24 5.01
N LYS A 97 8.86 -2.38 6.32
CA LYS A 97 9.04 -3.65 7.02
C LYS A 97 7.69 -4.19 7.44
N ARG A 98 7.40 -5.43 7.08
CA ARG A 98 6.16 -6.13 7.43
C ARG A 98 6.47 -7.28 8.39
N PHE A 99 5.81 -7.28 9.54
CA PHE A 99 6.01 -8.27 10.60
C PHE A 99 5.10 -9.48 10.41
N ALA A 100 5.40 -10.59 11.07
CA ALA A 100 4.61 -11.82 11.02
C ALA A 100 3.16 -11.63 11.50
N CYS A 101 2.90 -10.66 12.39
CA CYS A 101 1.55 -10.31 12.85
C CYS A 101 0.73 -9.53 11.83
N GLY A 102 1.29 -9.21 10.66
CA GLY A 102 0.65 -8.45 9.59
C GLY A 102 0.78 -6.93 9.73
N ASP A 103 1.23 -6.44 10.89
CA ASP A 103 1.53 -5.02 11.08
C ASP A 103 2.81 -4.64 10.30
N TRP A 104 2.99 -3.35 10.02
CA TRP A 104 4.13 -2.86 9.25
C TRP A 104 4.64 -1.51 9.75
N SER A 105 5.88 -1.18 9.41
CA SER A 105 6.49 0.12 9.72
C SER A 105 7.34 0.62 8.54
N TRP A 106 7.37 1.94 8.34
CA TRP A 106 8.33 2.56 7.43
C TRP A 106 9.75 2.38 7.98
N THR A 107 10.71 2.12 7.08
CA THR A 107 12.12 1.90 7.42
C THR A 107 13.01 2.90 6.67
N SER A 108 14.04 2.42 5.96
CA SER A 108 15.01 3.25 5.27
C SER A 108 14.37 3.98 4.09
N PHE A 109 14.88 5.17 3.86
CA PHE A 109 14.57 5.95 2.67
C PHE A 109 15.26 5.32 1.46
N ALA A 110 14.50 4.97 0.43
CA ALA A 110 15.05 4.32 -0.75
C ALA A 110 15.46 5.34 -1.81
N HIS A 111 14.49 6.07 -2.35
CA HIS A 111 14.72 7.00 -3.44
C HIS A 111 14.04 8.34 -3.19
N ARG A 112 14.81 9.42 -3.37
CA ARG A 112 14.30 10.80 -3.41
C ARG A 112 13.71 11.08 -4.78
N CYS A 113 12.60 11.80 -4.80
CA CYS A 113 12.04 12.30 -6.04
C CYS A 113 13.01 13.31 -6.69
N ASN A 114 13.01 13.38 -8.02
CA ASN A 114 14.02 14.13 -8.78
C ASN A 114 13.83 15.67 -8.70
N TYR A 115 12.67 16.14 -8.21
CA TYR A 115 12.27 17.55 -8.26
C TYR A 115 12.42 18.31 -6.92
N GLU A 116 12.82 17.66 -5.83
CA GLU A 116 12.95 18.32 -4.52
C GLU A 116 14.27 19.10 -4.42
N TYR A 117 14.21 20.42 -4.70
CA TYR A 117 15.35 21.34 -4.66
C TYR A 117 15.83 21.69 -3.24
N ARG A 118 15.06 21.38 -2.18
CA ARG A 118 15.39 21.73 -0.79
C ARG A 118 15.47 20.52 0.12
N THR A 119 16.57 20.43 0.86
CA THR A 119 16.76 19.47 1.96
C THR A 119 15.92 19.91 3.17
N GLY A 120 14.68 19.41 3.30
CA GLY A 120 13.89 19.64 4.52
C GLY A 120 12.36 19.64 4.36
N GLU A 121 11.82 19.74 3.15
CA GLU A 121 10.39 19.55 2.92
C GLU A 121 10.13 18.06 2.69
N THR A 122 9.21 17.48 3.47
CA THR A 122 8.79 16.09 3.27
C THR A 122 7.81 16.05 2.11
N CYS A 123 8.22 15.45 1.00
CA CYS A 123 7.38 15.03 -0.11
C CYS A 123 6.02 14.51 0.41
N GLY A 124 4.93 15.14 -0.07
CA GLY A 124 3.59 15.00 0.53
C GLY A 124 2.98 13.60 0.44
N MET A 125 3.56 12.71 -0.38
CA MET A 125 3.09 11.34 -0.54
C MET A 125 4.26 10.35 -0.49
N ARG A 126 4.16 9.36 0.42
CA ARG A 126 5.15 8.28 0.61
C ARG A 126 4.69 7.03 -0.12
N LEU A 127 5.55 6.49 -0.97
CA LEU A 127 5.32 5.24 -1.68
C LEU A 127 6.20 4.12 -1.14
N VAL A 128 5.72 2.88 -1.27
CA VAL A 128 6.51 1.68 -0.94
C VAL A 128 7.44 1.37 -2.11
N ASN A 129 8.74 1.25 -1.84
CA ASN A 129 9.72 0.71 -2.79
C ASN A 129 9.82 -0.81 -2.69
N MET A 130 10.25 -1.28 -1.52
CA MET A 130 10.42 -2.68 -1.20
C MET A 130 9.76 -2.99 0.14
N THR A 131 9.19 -4.18 0.25
CA THR A 131 8.66 -4.71 1.50
C THR A 131 9.57 -5.82 2.01
N GLU A 132 10.25 -5.56 3.12
CA GLU A 132 11.03 -6.56 3.85
C GLU A 132 10.11 -7.32 4.80
N PHE A 133 10.10 -8.64 4.69
CA PHE A 133 9.29 -9.51 5.53
C PHE A 133 10.12 -10.01 6.70
N GLU A 134 9.64 -9.74 7.91
CA GLU A 134 10.26 -10.18 9.14
C GLU A 134 9.46 -11.33 9.76
N THR A 135 10.16 -12.35 10.22
CA THR A 135 9.55 -13.48 10.94
C THR A 135 9.17 -13.13 12.38
N THR A 136 9.68 -12.01 12.91
CA THR A 136 9.39 -11.56 14.27
C THR A 136 8.05 -10.84 14.36
N LEU A 137 7.51 -10.80 15.58
CA LEU A 137 6.32 -10.03 15.91
C LEU A 137 6.66 -8.54 15.98
N CYS A 138 5.66 -7.68 15.77
CA CYS A 138 5.88 -6.26 16.00
C CYS A 138 6.14 -5.99 17.50
N ARG A 139 6.84 -4.90 17.81
CA ARG A 139 7.17 -4.51 19.20
C ARG A 139 5.97 -4.46 20.14
N LEU A 140 4.78 -4.12 19.62
CA LEU A 140 3.56 -4.08 20.43
C LEU A 140 3.06 -5.50 20.76
N CYS A 141 3.05 -6.39 19.78
CA CYS A 141 2.72 -7.80 19.97
C CYS A 141 3.73 -8.50 20.90
N GLU A 142 5.03 -8.22 20.77
CA GLU A 142 6.07 -8.73 21.68
C GLU A 142 5.84 -8.28 23.14
N LYS A 143 5.48 -7.00 23.35
CA LYS A 143 5.13 -6.47 24.67
C LYS A 143 3.90 -7.17 25.25
N ILE A 144 2.86 -7.36 24.45
CA ILE A 144 1.63 -8.07 24.85
C ILE A 144 1.98 -9.50 25.27
N GLU A 145 2.75 -10.22 24.46
CA GLU A 145 3.14 -11.61 24.73
C GLU A 145 3.94 -11.72 26.03
N THR A 146 4.91 -10.82 26.24
CA THR A 146 5.71 -10.78 27.47
C THR A 146 4.82 -10.58 28.71
N LYS A 147 3.83 -9.68 28.63
CA LYS A 147 2.89 -9.43 29.73
C LYS A 147 1.96 -10.62 29.96
N TYR A 148 1.50 -11.28 28.90
CA TYR A 148 0.72 -12.51 29.02
C TYR A 148 1.49 -13.63 29.72
N ARG A 149 2.75 -13.87 29.33
CA ARG A 149 3.61 -14.86 29.98
C ARG A 149 3.80 -14.55 31.47
N ARG A 150 4.09 -13.29 31.81
CA ARG A 150 4.23 -12.86 33.22
C ARG A 150 2.93 -13.04 34.01
N ARG A 151 1.78 -12.70 33.41
CA ARG A 151 0.46 -12.90 34.02
C ARG A 151 0.16 -14.38 34.25
N SER A 152 0.47 -15.26 33.29
CA SER A 152 0.30 -16.72 33.46
C SER A 152 1.11 -17.24 34.64
N ALA A 153 2.39 -16.88 34.72
CA ALA A 153 3.27 -17.30 35.79
C ALA A 153 2.78 -16.85 37.19
N GLU A 154 2.27 -15.62 37.32
CA GLU A 154 1.71 -15.13 38.59
C GLU A 154 0.37 -15.82 38.94
N VAL A 155 -0.47 -16.10 37.95
CA VAL A 155 -1.73 -16.84 38.17
C VAL A 155 -1.44 -18.29 38.60
N GLU A 156 -0.48 -18.96 37.97
CA GLU A 156 -0.04 -20.30 38.36
C GLU A 156 0.54 -20.30 39.79
N ARG A 157 1.31 -19.27 40.15
CA ARG A 157 1.80 -19.07 41.52
C ARG A 157 0.67 -18.93 42.52
N LEU A 158 -0.34 -18.10 42.22
CA LEU A 158 -1.53 -17.95 43.08
C LEU A 158 -2.29 -19.27 43.21
N ASN A 159 -2.48 -20.01 42.12
CA ASN A 159 -3.19 -21.29 42.14
C ASN A 159 -2.45 -22.36 42.97
N ARG A 160 -1.13 -22.28 43.04
CA ARG A 160 -0.33 -23.15 43.92
C ARG A 160 -0.54 -22.78 45.40
N TRP A 161 -0.37 -21.51 45.75
CA TRP A 161 -0.55 -21.04 47.14
C TRP A 161 -1.97 -21.24 47.65
N LYS A 162 -2.98 -21.09 46.79
CA LYS A 162 -4.39 -21.41 47.13
C LYS A 162 -4.58 -22.89 47.51
N ARG A 163 -3.78 -23.80 46.97
CA ARG A 163 -3.84 -25.24 47.27
C ARG A 163 -3.01 -25.63 48.50
N GLU A 164 -1.88 -24.96 48.72
CA GLU A 164 -0.98 -25.21 49.85
C GLU A 164 -1.52 -24.66 51.20
N GLY A 165 -2.45 -23.70 51.16
CA GLY A 165 -3.17 -23.20 52.34
C GLY A 165 -2.98 -21.70 52.61
N SER A 166 -3.85 -21.13 53.46
CA SER A 166 -4.03 -19.69 53.62
C SER A 166 -2.97 -18.96 54.47
N THR A 167 -1.79 -19.53 54.70
CA THR A 167 -0.75 -18.90 55.54
C THR A 167 -0.11 -17.68 54.89
N LEU A 168 -0.18 -17.54 53.56
CA LEU A 168 0.47 -16.48 52.79
C LEU A 168 -0.49 -15.38 52.31
N VAL A 169 -1.54 -15.04 53.07
CA VAL A 169 -2.61 -14.09 52.66
C VAL A 169 -2.04 -12.77 52.11
N ALA A 170 -1.09 -12.15 52.79
CA ALA A 170 -0.50 -10.86 52.36
C ALA A 170 0.33 -10.98 51.07
N SER A 171 0.96 -12.12 50.82
CA SER A 171 1.70 -12.37 49.57
C SER A 171 0.76 -12.71 48.43
N MET A 172 -0.33 -13.44 48.71
CA MET A 172 -1.39 -13.72 47.75
C MET A 172 -2.11 -12.44 47.31
N ASP A 173 -2.43 -11.53 48.24
CA ASP A 173 -3.06 -10.24 47.91
C ASP A 173 -2.16 -9.38 47.00
N ARG A 174 -0.86 -9.30 47.30
CA ARG A 174 0.12 -8.59 46.44
C ARG A 174 0.22 -9.20 45.04
N SER A 175 0.32 -10.52 44.93
CA SER A 175 0.33 -11.20 43.63
C SER A 175 -0.99 -11.02 42.87
N GLN A 176 -2.12 -10.99 43.57
CA GLN A 176 -3.43 -10.76 42.94
C GLN A 176 -3.55 -9.33 42.40
N LYS A 177 -3.09 -8.33 43.14
CA LYS A 177 -2.99 -6.95 42.65
C LYS A 177 -2.10 -6.84 41.41
N LEU A 178 -0.95 -7.53 41.41
CA LEU A 178 -0.05 -7.57 40.25
C LEU A 178 -0.72 -8.20 39.03
N VAL A 179 -1.49 -9.30 39.20
CA VAL A 179 -2.25 -9.90 38.09
C VAL A 179 -3.27 -8.90 37.53
N MET A 180 -4.02 -8.21 38.40
CA MET A 180 -5.00 -7.20 37.96
C MET A 180 -4.35 -6.05 37.18
N GLU A 181 -3.17 -5.60 37.62
CA GLU A 181 -2.41 -4.56 36.94
C GLU A 181 -1.90 -5.03 35.57
N LEU A 182 -1.31 -6.24 35.50
CA LEU A 182 -0.89 -6.84 34.24
C LEU A 182 -2.07 -6.99 33.26
N GLU A 183 -3.24 -7.40 33.74
CA GLU A 183 -4.43 -7.52 32.90
C GLU A 183 -4.92 -6.16 32.40
N LYS A 184 -4.83 -5.10 33.22
CA LYS A 184 -5.16 -3.74 32.79
C LYS A 184 -4.22 -3.27 31.68
N GLU A 185 -2.92 -3.47 31.86
CA GLU A 185 -1.90 -3.13 30.86
C GLU A 185 -2.10 -3.93 29.55
N ILE A 186 -2.35 -5.24 29.64
CA ILE A 186 -2.64 -6.08 28.47
C ILE A 186 -3.84 -5.53 27.69
N ARG A 187 -4.94 -5.21 28.38
CA ARG A 187 -6.12 -4.62 27.73
C ARG A 187 -5.82 -3.29 27.06
N GLN A 188 -4.97 -2.46 27.66
CA GLN A 188 -4.55 -1.19 27.07
C GLN A 188 -3.73 -1.39 25.79
N LEU A 189 -2.74 -2.29 25.82
CA LEU A 189 -1.91 -2.61 24.66
C LEU A 189 -2.73 -3.23 23.52
N GLN A 190 -3.75 -4.04 23.85
CA GLN A 190 -4.68 -4.59 22.86
C GLN A 190 -5.52 -3.50 22.19
N ARG A 191 -6.05 -2.53 22.96
CA ARG A 191 -6.75 -1.38 22.38
C ARG A 191 -5.85 -0.56 21.47
N GLU A 192 -4.62 -0.27 21.90
CA GLU A 192 -3.64 0.45 21.08
C GLU A 192 -3.37 -0.29 19.77
N ARG A 193 -3.28 -1.62 19.81
CA ARG A 193 -3.10 -2.44 18.60
C ARG A 193 -4.28 -2.32 17.65
N ASP A 194 -5.49 -2.41 18.19
CA ASP A 194 -6.71 -2.38 17.39
C ASP A 194 -6.97 -0.97 16.81
N GLU A 195 -6.66 0.09 17.57
CA GLU A 195 -6.67 1.48 17.10
C GLU A 195 -5.67 1.70 15.96
N ARG A 196 -4.42 1.20 16.10
CA ARG A 196 -3.43 1.27 15.02
C ARG A 196 -3.89 0.54 13.76
N ARG A 197 -4.54 -0.62 13.90
CA ARG A 197 -5.07 -1.36 12.75
C ARG A 197 -6.20 -0.63 12.05
N LYS A 198 -7.09 0.02 12.80
CA LYS A 198 -8.15 0.88 12.25
C LYS A 198 -7.60 2.12 11.53
N ALA A 199 -6.52 2.71 12.04
CA ALA A 199 -5.89 3.86 11.38
C ALA A 199 -5.20 3.49 10.06
N LEU A 200 -4.94 2.20 9.83
CA LEU A 200 -4.27 1.67 8.65
C LEU A 200 -5.23 0.99 7.65
N SER A 201 -6.51 0.82 8.00
CA SER A 201 -7.58 0.26 7.17
C SER A 201 -8.38 1.35 6.48
#